data_AF-A0A415US62-F1
#
_entry.id   AF-A0A415US62-F1
#
_cell.length_a   1.000
_cell.length_b   1.000
_cell.length_c   1.000
_cell.angle_alpha   90.00
_cell.angle_beta   90.00
_cell.angle_gamma   90.00
#
_symmetry.space_group_name_H-M   'P 1'
#
loop_
_entity.id
_entity.type
_entity.pdbx_description
1 polymer ?
#
loop_
_entity_poly.entity_id
_entity_poly.type
_entity_poly.pdbx_seq_one_letter_code
_entity_poly.pdbx_strand_id
1 'polypeptide(L)'
;MGIFKNDDQQSSLFGFDEKSMAGKAIKAVRWIYAATGVIALIAGIALLFAPAKTLVFLTTVLGFYFVITAAIRLFTAVFEPLLPTGWRVASIISNLLIILGGVIILRNQAFSTATLTTLVVVVAGFGWIVEGVMSILESELSANRALAILSGALSIIAGMFVFIYPLWSAKMLVIFSGAALLVFGVTLIVRAIQFGKLVR
;
A
#
# COMPACT_ATOMS: atom_id res chain seq x y z
N MET A 1 59.32 11.24 -13.00
CA MET A 1 58.57 10.09 -12.46
C MET A 1 57.94 10.54 -11.15
N GLY A 2 56.61 10.63 -11.08
CA GLY A 2 55.87 10.92 -9.84
C GLY A 2 55.15 12.27 -9.76
N ILE A 3 53.99 12.42 -10.40
CA ILE A 3 52.95 13.43 -10.05
C ILE A 3 51.56 12.85 -10.37
N PHE A 4 51.22 11.69 -9.79
CA PHE A 4 49.82 11.23 -9.70
C PHE A 4 49.54 11.01 -8.22
N LYS A 5 49.37 12.11 -7.48
CA LYS A 5 49.16 12.11 -6.04
C LYS A 5 47.67 12.37 -5.75
N ASN A 6 46.98 11.31 -5.34
CA ASN A 6 45.84 11.31 -4.42
C ASN A 6 44.66 12.26 -4.71
N ASP A 7 43.92 12.01 -5.79
CA ASP A 7 42.53 12.50 -5.88
C ASP A 7 41.63 11.86 -4.80
N ASP A 8 42.02 10.68 -4.29
CA ASP A 8 41.32 9.95 -3.22
C ASP A 8 41.35 10.66 -1.86
N GLN A 9 42.31 11.57 -1.62
CA GLN A 9 42.43 12.26 -0.32
C GLN A 9 41.62 13.55 -0.25
N GLN A 10 41.31 14.20 -1.38
CA GLN A 10 40.54 15.45 -1.36
C GLN A 10 39.06 15.23 -1.03
N SER A 11 38.46 14.08 -1.38
CA SER A 11 37.06 13.77 -1.03
C SER A 11 36.86 13.53 0.48
N SER A 12 37.86 12.94 1.15
CA SER A 12 37.86 12.74 2.61
C SER A 12 37.99 14.05 3.42
N LEU A 13 38.52 15.10 2.80
CA LEU A 13 38.73 16.42 3.41
C LEU A 13 37.43 17.22 3.58
N PHE A 14 36.39 16.88 2.83
CA PHE A 14 35.04 17.41 2.98
C PHE A 14 34.12 16.51 3.81
N GLY A 15 34.61 15.57 4.64
CA GLY A 15 33.75 14.78 5.53
C GLY A 15 32.65 13.92 4.85
N PHE A 16 32.63 13.89 3.51
CA PHE A 16 31.71 13.12 2.69
C PHE A 16 32.43 11.84 2.24
N ASP A 17 32.34 10.80 3.07
CA ASP A 17 32.79 9.46 2.70
C ASP A 17 31.74 8.79 1.80
N GLU A 18 31.81 9.08 0.51
CA GLU A 18 30.88 8.64 -0.53
C GLU A 18 30.76 7.11 -0.59
N LYS A 19 31.85 6.37 -0.33
CA LYS A 19 31.86 4.89 -0.30
C LYS A 19 31.14 4.35 0.94
N SER A 20 31.30 4.99 2.10
CA SER A 20 30.56 4.68 3.32
C SER A 20 29.06 4.96 3.17
N MET A 21 28.69 6.05 2.47
CA MET A 21 27.30 6.42 2.22
C MET A 21 26.62 5.48 1.22
N ALA A 22 27.30 5.11 0.13
CA ALA A 22 26.81 4.11 -0.81
C ALA A 22 26.59 2.75 -0.11
N GLY A 23 27.56 2.30 0.70
CA GLY A 23 27.45 1.06 1.48
C GLY A 23 26.28 1.07 2.48
N LYS A 24 26.05 2.20 3.17
CA LYS A 24 24.90 2.38 4.08
C LYS A 24 23.56 2.36 3.32
N ALA A 25 23.48 3.04 2.18
CA ALA A 25 22.28 3.08 1.35
C ALA A 25 21.91 1.67 0.83
N ILE A 26 22.88 0.91 0.33
CA ILE A 26 22.65 -0.46 -0.14
C ILE A 26 22.20 -1.37 1.00
N LYS A 27 22.84 -1.25 2.17
CA LYS A 27 22.45 -2.02 3.36
C LYS A 27 21.03 -1.67 3.81
N ALA A 28 20.66 -0.39 3.76
CA ALA A 28 19.32 0.08 4.09
C ALA A 28 18.27 -0.45 3.11
N VAL A 29 18.52 -0.34 1.80
CA VAL A 29 17.63 -0.87 0.75
C VAL A 29 17.43 -2.38 0.90
N ARG A 30 18.51 -3.13 1.16
CA ARG A 30 18.42 -4.57 1.43
C ARG A 30 17.57 -4.88 2.65
N TRP A 31 17.76 -4.14 3.75
CA TRP A 31 16.97 -4.30 4.96
C TRP A 31 15.49 -3.99 4.75
N ILE A 32 15.17 -2.95 3.97
CA ILE A 32 13.80 -2.60 3.62
C ILE A 32 13.14 -3.73 2.83
N TYR A 33 13.81 -4.27 1.79
CA TYR A 33 13.26 -5.39 1.02
C TYR A 33 13.07 -6.65 1.87
N ALA A 34 14.04 -6.99 2.72
CA ALA A 34 13.96 -8.16 3.60
C ALA A 34 12.82 -8.02 4.62
N ALA A 35 12.76 -6.87 5.32
CA ALA A 35 11.72 -6.61 6.31
C ALA A 35 10.33 -6.61 5.68
N THR A 36 10.17 -5.91 4.54
CA THR A 36 8.89 -5.85 3.83
C THR A 36 8.45 -7.23 3.33
N GLY A 37 9.39 -8.02 2.81
CA GLY A 37 9.12 -9.39 2.36
C GLY A 37 8.65 -10.31 3.50
N VAL A 38 9.30 -10.25 4.66
CA VAL A 38 8.90 -11.03 5.84
C VAL A 38 7.52 -10.60 6.34
N ILE A 39 7.25 -9.30 6.42
CA ILE A 39 5.93 -8.78 6.82
C ILE A 39 4.85 -9.26 5.83
N ALA A 40 5.11 -9.18 4.53
CA ALA A 40 4.20 -9.64 3.49
C ALA A 40 3.91 -11.14 3.59
N LEU A 41 4.93 -11.97 3.88
CA LEU A 41 4.74 -13.41 4.11
C LEU A 41 3.84 -13.68 5.33
N ILE A 42 4.13 -13.04 6.47
CA ILE A 42 3.34 -13.22 7.70
C ILE A 42 1.89 -12.80 7.45
N ALA A 43 1.67 -11.66 6.81
CA ALA A 43 0.35 -11.17 6.46
C ALA A 43 -0.39 -12.12 5.49
N GLY A 44 0.30 -12.61 4.45
CA GLY A 44 -0.26 -13.55 3.48
C GLY A 44 -0.67 -14.88 4.12
N ILE A 45 0.18 -15.45 4.98
CA ILE A 45 -0.13 -16.66 5.75
C ILE A 45 -1.35 -16.40 6.64
N ALA A 46 -1.36 -15.31 7.40
CA ALA A 46 -2.46 -14.97 8.30
C ALA A 46 -3.81 -14.82 7.55
N LEU A 47 -3.80 -14.24 6.35
CA LEU A 47 -4.99 -14.09 5.51
C LEU A 47 -5.48 -15.43 4.94
N LEU A 48 -4.60 -16.34 4.56
CA LEU A 48 -5.00 -17.63 3.98
C LEU A 48 -5.52 -18.61 5.03
N PHE A 49 -4.90 -18.67 6.21
CA PHE A 49 -5.30 -19.61 7.26
C PHE A 49 -6.46 -19.08 8.12
N ALA A 50 -6.54 -17.78 8.34
CA ALA A 50 -7.56 -17.17 9.20
C ALA A 50 -8.07 -15.84 8.63
N PRO A 51 -8.68 -15.82 7.43
CA PRO A 51 -9.05 -14.59 6.73
C PRO A 51 -9.91 -13.67 7.59
N ALA A 52 -10.97 -14.21 8.21
CA ALA A 52 -11.90 -13.43 9.02
C ALA A 52 -11.23 -12.82 10.26
N LYS A 53 -10.41 -13.60 10.99
CA LYS A 53 -9.75 -13.11 12.22
C LYS A 53 -8.71 -12.04 11.90
N THR A 54 -7.92 -12.27 10.84
CA THR A 54 -6.90 -11.34 10.38
C THR A 54 -7.51 -10.01 9.94
N LEU A 55 -8.61 -10.06 9.18
CA LEU A 55 -9.35 -8.86 8.76
C LEU A 55 -9.96 -8.10 9.95
N VAL A 56 -10.52 -8.80 10.93
CA VAL A 56 -11.05 -8.18 12.16
C VAL A 56 -9.94 -7.50 12.95
N PHE A 57 -8.78 -8.14 13.08
CA PHE A 57 -7.62 -7.56 13.74
C PHE A 57 -7.15 -6.28 13.01
N LEU A 58 -6.94 -6.34 11.69
CA LEU A 58 -6.55 -5.19 10.87
C LEU A 58 -7.56 -4.05 10.98
N THR A 59 -8.86 -4.37 10.93
CA THR A 59 -9.94 -3.39 11.06
C THR A 59 -9.93 -2.73 12.44
N THR A 60 -9.64 -3.50 13.49
CA THR A 60 -9.57 -2.98 14.86
C THR A 60 -8.39 -2.01 15.02
N VAL A 61 -7.21 -2.38 14.51
CA VAL A 61 -6.03 -1.50 14.48
C VAL A 61 -6.34 -0.22 13.72
N LEU A 62 -7.02 -0.31 12.56
CA LEU A 62 -7.46 0.84 11.78
C LEU A 62 -8.42 1.75 12.57
N GLY A 63 -9.36 1.17 13.32
CA GLY A 63 -10.27 1.92 14.17
C GLY A 63 -9.55 2.76 15.23
N PHE A 64 -8.57 2.16 15.94
CA PHE A 64 -7.72 2.89 16.87
C PHE A 64 -6.91 3.99 16.19
N TYR A 65 -6.32 3.69 15.03
CA TYR A 65 -5.57 4.66 14.25
C TYR A 65 -6.42 5.88 13.88
N PHE A 66 -7.65 5.67 13.40
CA PHE A 66 -8.59 6.76 13.09
C PHE A 66 -8.92 7.61 14.31
N VAL A 67 -9.24 6.99 15.46
CA VAL A 67 -9.56 7.75 16.68
C VAL A 67 -8.37 8.58 17.15
N ILE A 68 -7.18 7.98 17.26
CA ILE A 68 -5.99 8.66 17.78
C ILE A 68 -5.57 9.80 16.85
N THR A 69 -5.45 9.53 15.55
CA THR A 69 -5.00 10.55 14.59
C THR A 69 -6.01 11.67 14.45
N ALA A 70 -7.31 11.37 14.40
CA ALA A 70 -8.33 12.40 14.32
C ALA A 70 -8.46 13.21 15.61
N ALA A 71 -8.23 12.62 16.79
CA ALA A 71 -8.17 13.35 18.05
C ALA A 71 -7.02 14.36 18.07
N ILE A 72 -5.82 13.94 17.64
CA ILE A 72 -4.65 14.83 17.53
C ILE A 72 -4.94 15.96 16.51
N ARG A 73 -5.48 15.63 15.33
CA ARG A 73 -5.82 16.62 14.29
C ARG A 73 -6.95 17.56 14.71
N LEU A 74 -7.89 17.08 15.51
CA LEU A 74 -8.95 17.90 16.08
C LEU A 74 -8.37 18.89 17.09
N PHE A 75 -7.47 18.43 17.95
CA PHE A 75 -6.76 19.28 18.89
C PHE A 75 -5.99 20.38 18.16
N THR A 76 -5.16 20.06 17.16
CA THR A 76 -4.41 21.07 16.41
C THR A 76 -5.34 22.04 15.65
N ALA A 77 -6.42 21.56 15.04
CA ALA A 77 -7.40 22.43 14.36
C ALA A 77 -8.11 23.40 15.32
N VAL A 78 -8.23 23.07 16.61
CA VAL A 78 -8.82 23.95 17.62
C VAL A 78 -7.80 24.95 18.16
N PHE A 79 -6.56 24.52 18.42
CA PHE A 79 -5.57 25.34 19.14
C PHE A 79 -4.58 26.10 18.25
N GLU A 80 -4.35 25.67 17.01
CA GLU A 80 -3.43 26.32 16.06
C GLU A 80 -4.21 26.96 14.91
N PRO A 81 -4.51 28.28 14.98
CA PRO A 81 -5.22 28.99 13.92
C PRO A 81 -4.28 29.28 12.74
N LEU A 82 -3.85 28.24 12.03
CA LEU A 82 -3.01 28.33 10.83
C LEU A 82 -3.83 28.33 9.53
N LEU A 83 -5.17 28.26 9.61
CA LEU A 83 -6.05 28.00 8.46
C LEU A 83 -7.19 29.04 8.37
N PRO A 84 -7.63 29.40 7.15
CA PRO A 84 -8.83 30.19 6.92
C PRO A 84 -10.06 29.57 7.62
N THR A 85 -10.94 30.41 8.16
CA THR A 85 -12.07 30.00 9.03
C THR A 85 -12.94 28.89 8.44
N GLY A 86 -13.25 28.95 7.15
CA GLY A 86 -14.05 27.92 6.48
C GLY A 86 -13.36 26.54 6.43
N TRP A 87 -12.05 26.52 6.18
CA TRP A 87 -11.26 25.28 6.16
C TRP A 87 -11.12 24.67 7.56
N ARG A 88 -11.06 25.52 8.59
CA ARG A 88 -11.04 25.08 10.00
C ARG A 88 -12.35 24.41 10.42
N VAL A 89 -13.50 24.97 10.03
CA VAL A 89 -14.80 24.35 10.33
C VAL A 89 -14.91 23.00 9.62
N ALA A 90 -14.54 22.93 8.35
CA ALA A 90 -14.52 21.69 7.59
C ALA A 90 -13.59 20.63 8.22
N SER A 91 -12.40 21.03 8.68
CA SER A 91 -11.45 20.11 9.32
C SER A 91 -11.95 19.59 10.67
N ILE A 92 -12.55 20.45 11.50
CA ILE A 92 -13.16 20.06 12.78
C ILE A 92 -14.29 19.06 12.54
N ILE A 93 -15.23 19.37 11.64
CA ILE A 93 -16.34 18.48 11.31
C ILE A 93 -15.82 17.15 10.77
N SER A 94 -14.86 17.19 9.84
CA SER A 94 -14.24 15.99 9.27
C SER A 94 -13.59 15.12 10.35
N ASN A 95 -12.81 15.71 11.26
CA ASN A 95 -12.16 14.95 12.33
C ASN A 95 -13.17 14.36 13.32
N LEU A 96 -14.26 15.06 13.63
CA LEU A 96 -15.34 14.52 14.45
C LEU A 96 -16.01 13.32 13.78
N LEU A 97 -16.28 13.40 12.47
CA LEU A 97 -16.81 12.27 11.70
C LEU A 97 -15.85 11.09 11.66
N ILE A 98 -14.54 11.33 11.54
CA ILE A 98 -13.52 10.27 11.57
C ILE A 98 -13.47 9.60 12.95
N ILE A 99 -13.55 10.37 14.04
CA ILE A 99 -13.62 9.82 15.41
C ILE A 99 -14.87 8.96 15.56
N LEU A 100 -16.03 9.44 15.11
CA LEU A 100 -17.28 8.66 15.14
C LEU A 100 -17.14 7.37 14.34
N GLY A 101 -16.58 7.43 13.13
CA GLY A 101 -16.30 6.26 12.31
C GLY A 101 -15.37 5.27 13.00
N GLY A 102 -14.30 5.74 13.63
CA GLY A 102 -13.37 4.93 14.41
C GLY A 102 -14.06 4.25 15.61
N VAL A 103 -14.91 4.97 16.34
CA VAL A 103 -15.69 4.40 17.45
C VAL A 103 -16.67 3.34 16.96
N ILE A 104 -17.36 3.57 15.84
CA ILE A 104 -18.27 2.59 15.23
C ILE A 104 -17.51 1.30 14.87
N ILE A 105 -16.33 1.43 14.27
CA ILE A 105 -15.45 0.31 13.94
C ILE A 105 -15.10 -0.51 15.19
N LEU A 106 -14.71 0.16 16.28
CA LEU A 106 -14.31 -0.52 17.51
C LEU A 106 -15.49 -1.17 18.24
N ARG A 107 -16.71 -0.63 18.11
CA ARG A 107 -17.92 -1.17 18.75
C ARG A 107 -18.49 -2.38 18.03
N ASN A 108 -18.43 -2.42 16.70
CA ASN A 108 -18.94 -3.54 15.92
C ASN A 108 -17.91 -4.00 14.88
N GLN A 109 -16.86 -4.65 15.38
CA GLN A 109 -15.70 -5.04 14.59
C GLN A 109 -16.09 -5.96 13.42
N ALA A 110 -16.94 -6.97 13.66
CA ALA A 110 -17.33 -7.93 12.63
C ALA A 110 -18.10 -7.27 11.47
N PHE A 111 -19.09 -6.42 11.78
CA PHE A 111 -19.87 -5.72 10.76
C PHE A 111 -19.03 -4.67 10.03
N SER A 112 -18.21 -3.91 10.75
CA SER A 112 -17.31 -2.92 10.17
C SER A 112 -16.26 -3.56 9.27
N THR A 113 -15.70 -4.71 9.64
CA THR A 113 -14.81 -5.47 8.77
C THR A 113 -15.50 -5.88 7.47
N ALA A 114 -16.70 -6.48 7.55
CA ALA A 114 -17.45 -6.87 6.36
C ALA A 114 -17.73 -5.67 5.44
N THR A 115 -18.15 -4.55 6.03
CA THR A 115 -18.46 -3.31 5.30
C THR A 115 -17.22 -2.73 4.63
N LEU A 116 -16.12 -2.59 5.37
CA LEU A 116 -14.86 -2.04 4.84
C LEU A 116 -14.26 -2.92 3.75
N THR A 117 -14.22 -4.24 3.95
CA THR A 117 -13.73 -5.17 2.92
C THR A 117 -14.60 -5.10 1.67
N THR A 118 -15.93 -5.06 1.83
CA THR A 118 -16.84 -4.93 0.68
C THR A 118 -16.64 -3.62 -0.06
N LEU A 119 -16.47 -2.50 0.66
CA LEU A 119 -16.21 -1.19 0.07
C LEU A 119 -14.90 -1.20 -0.74
N VAL A 120 -13.81 -1.70 -0.17
CA VAL A 120 -12.51 -1.82 -0.86
C VAL A 120 -12.65 -2.64 -2.14
N VAL A 121 -13.39 -3.75 -2.08
CA VAL A 121 -13.62 -4.64 -3.22
C VAL A 121 -14.44 -3.97 -4.30
N VAL A 122 -15.51 -3.26 -3.94
CA VAL A 122 -16.33 -2.50 -4.90
C VAL A 122 -15.52 -1.40 -5.59
N VAL A 123 -14.68 -0.68 -4.84
CA VAL A 123 -13.78 0.33 -5.41
C VAL A 123 -12.76 -0.29 -6.35
N ALA A 124 -12.18 -1.44 -5.99
CA ALA A 124 -11.27 -2.18 -6.87
C ALA A 124 -12.00 -2.67 -8.14
N GLY A 125 -13.22 -3.18 -8.01
CA GLY A 125 -14.06 -3.58 -9.14
C GLY A 125 -14.35 -2.42 -10.09
N PHE A 126 -14.64 -1.23 -9.55
CA PHE A 126 -14.75 -0.02 -10.36
C PHE A 126 -13.44 0.30 -11.11
N GLY A 127 -12.31 0.22 -10.41
CA GLY A 127 -10.98 0.39 -11.00
C GLY A 127 -10.73 -0.53 -12.18
N TRP A 128 -11.07 -1.81 -12.07
CA TRP A 128 -10.93 -2.77 -13.17
C TRP A 128 -11.82 -2.47 -14.38
N ILE A 129 -13.02 -1.91 -14.17
CA ILE A 129 -13.86 -1.47 -15.28
C ILE A 129 -13.17 -0.31 -16.01
N VAL A 130 -12.71 0.70 -15.26
CA VAL A 130 -12.01 1.86 -15.83
C VAL A 130 -10.75 1.43 -16.57
N GLU A 131 -9.92 0.59 -15.95
CA GLU A 131 -8.70 0.04 -16.56
C GLU A 131 -9.02 -0.76 -17.82
N GLY A 132 -10.11 -1.54 -17.80
CA GLY A 132 -10.52 -2.30 -18.97
C GLY A 132 -11.00 -1.43 -20.13
N VAL A 133 -11.73 -0.35 -19.84
CA VAL A 133 -12.11 0.66 -20.84
C VAL A 133 -10.86 1.32 -21.42
N MET A 134 -9.92 1.76 -20.58
CA MET A 134 -8.67 2.39 -21.03
C MET A 134 -7.83 1.43 -21.88
N SER A 135 -7.71 0.16 -21.50
CA SER A 135 -7.00 -0.87 -22.27
C SER A 135 -7.57 -1.06 -23.68
N ILE A 136 -8.88 -0.92 -23.86
CA ILE A 136 -9.52 -1.01 -25.19
C ILE A 136 -9.25 0.26 -25.99
N LEU A 137 -9.34 1.43 -25.37
CA LEU A 137 -9.07 2.72 -26.03
C LEU A 137 -7.61 2.83 -26.50
N GLU A 138 -6.67 2.36 -25.69
CA GLU A 138 -5.24 2.35 -26.01
C GLU A 138 -4.84 1.22 -26.96
N SER A 139 -5.77 0.32 -27.31
CA SER A 139 -5.47 -0.85 -28.15
C SER A 139 -4.92 -0.48 -29.53
N GLU A 140 -5.28 0.68 -30.07
CA GLU A 140 -4.79 1.19 -31.36
C GLU A 140 -3.32 1.62 -31.32
N LEU A 141 -2.83 2.02 -30.14
CA LEU A 141 -1.43 2.38 -29.92
C LEU A 141 -0.57 1.19 -29.49
N SER A 142 -1.22 0.08 -29.11
CA SER A 142 -0.55 -1.11 -28.60
C SER A 142 0.05 -1.95 -29.72
N ALA A 143 1.24 -2.50 -29.48
CA ALA A 143 1.91 -3.40 -30.42
C ALA A 143 1.09 -4.69 -30.70
N ASN A 144 0.17 -5.05 -29.80
CA ASN A 144 -0.66 -6.23 -29.95
C ASN A 144 -2.13 -5.93 -29.60
N ARG A 145 -2.82 -5.25 -30.52
CA ARG A 145 -4.21 -4.77 -30.39
C ARG A 145 -5.18 -5.85 -29.91
N ALA A 146 -5.05 -7.07 -30.39
CA ALA A 146 -5.92 -8.18 -29.99
C ALA A 146 -5.80 -8.52 -28.50
N LEU A 147 -4.58 -8.50 -27.94
CA LEU A 147 -4.38 -8.75 -26.51
C LEU A 147 -4.92 -7.60 -25.65
N ALA A 148 -4.72 -6.35 -26.07
CA ALA A 148 -5.21 -5.17 -25.36
C ALA A 148 -6.75 -5.13 -25.28
N ILE A 149 -7.43 -5.54 -26.36
CA ILE A 149 -8.89 -5.66 -26.38
C ILE A 149 -9.33 -6.81 -25.47
N LEU A 150 -8.66 -7.97 -25.54
CA LEU A 150 -9.01 -9.14 -24.74
C LEU A 150 -8.80 -8.90 -23.23
N SER A 151 -7.68 -8.30 -22.83
CA SER A 151 -7.41 -7.92 -21.44
C SER A 151 -8.43 -6.89 -20.95
N GLY A 152 -8.77 -5.91 -21.79
CA GLY A 152 -9.74 -4.89 -21.43
C GLY A 152 -11.15 -5.46 -21.22
N ALA A 153 -11.61 -6.33 -22.13
CA ALA A 153 -12.89 -7.01 -21.99
C ALA A 153 -12.92 -7.90 -20.73
N LEU A 154 -11.86 -8.65 -20.46
CA LEU A 154 -11.75 -9.49 -19.27
C LEU A 154 -11.80 -8.66 -17.98
N SER A 155 -11.11 -7.52 -17.95
CA SER A 155 -11.09 -6.61 -16.81
C SER A 155 -12.48 -6.00 -16.53
N ILE A 156 -13.21 -5.60 -17.58
CA ILE A 156 -14.60 -5.12 -17.45
C ILE A 156 -15.51 -6.21 -16.89
N ILE A 157 -15.42 -7.44 -17.41
CA ILE A 157 -16.23 -8.57 -16.93
C ILE A 157 -15.91 -8.88 -15.47
N ALA A 158 -14.64 -8.88 -15.10
CA ALA A 158 -14.20 -9.07 -13.71
C ALA A 158 -14.78 -7.99 -12.80
N GLY A 159 -14.70 -6.71 -13.20
CA GLY A 159 -15.29 -5.60 -12.46
C GLY A 159 -16.80 -5.72 -12.33
N MET A 160 -17.52 -6.06 -13.40
CA MET A 160 -18.97 -6.28 -13.35
C MET A 160 -19.35 -7.42 -12.40
N PHE A 161 -18.60 -8.52 -12.42
CA PHE A 161 -18.82 -9.64 -11.51
C PHE A 161 -18.68 -9.23 -10.03
N VAL A 162 -17.75 -8.32 -9.72
CA VAL A 162 -17.61 -7.74 -8.37
C VAL A 162 -18.87 -7.02 -7.94
N PHE A 163 -19.48 -6.21 -8.82
CA PHE A 163 -20.70 -5.47 -8.49
C PHE A 163 -21.92 -6.38 -8.31
N ILE A 164 -22.03 -7.46 -9.11
CA ILE A 164 -23.14 -8.41 -9.00
C ILE A 164 -23.03 -9.24 -7.72
N TYR A 165 -21.82 -9.68 -7.36
CA TYR A 165 -21.58 -10.55 -6.19
C TYR A 165 -20.54 -9.97 -5.22
N PRO A 166 -20.84 -8.84 -4.55
CA PRO A 166 -19.83 -8.10 -3.78
C PRO A 166 -19.28 -8.88 -2.59
N LEU A 167 -20.14 -9.61 -1.87
CA LEU A 167 -19.72 -10.40 -0.70
C LEU A 167 -18.86 -11.61 -1.08
N TRP A 168 -19.18 -12.28 -2.18
CA TRP A 168 -18.41 -13.43 -2.65
C TRP A 168 -17.07 -12.98 -3.22
N SER A 169 -17.10 -11.92 -4.03
CA SER A 169 -15.90 -11.27 -4.57
C SER A 169 -14.97 -10.78 -3.45
N ALA A 170 -15.52 -10.25 -2.36
CA ALA A 170 -14.72 -9.83 -1.21
C ALA A 170 -13.96 -11.00 -0.58
N LYS A 171 -14.61 -12.14 -0.36
CA LYS A 171 -13.94 -13.33 0.17
C LYS A 171 -12.85 -13.83 -0.79
N MET A 172 -13.15 -13.89 -2.08
CA MET A 172 -12.20 -14.36 -3.08
C MET A 172 -10.99 -13.43 -3.22
N LEU A 173 -11.21 -12.12 -3.20
CA LEU A 173 -10.13 -11.14 -3.27
C LEU A 173 -9.25 -11.12 -2.03
N VAL A 174 -9.81 -11.41 -0.85
CA VAL A 174 -9.04 -11.59 0.38
C VAL A 174 -8.12 -12.81 0.26
N ILE A 175 -8.62 -13.93 -0.26
CA ILE A 175 -7.80 -15.13 -0.45
C ILE A 175 -6.73 -14.89 -1.53
N PHE A 176 -7.14 -14.30 -2.66
CA PHE A 176 -6.24 -13.97 -3.76
C PHE A 176 -5.15 -13.00 -3.32
N SER A 177 -5.49 -11.95 -2.57
CA SER A 177 -4.50 -11.02 -2.00
C SER A 177 -3.59 -11.68 -0.98
N GLY A 178 -4.08 -12.62 -0.17
CA GLY A 178 -3.25 -13.44 0.70
C GLY A 178 -2.22 -14.26 -0.07
N ALA A 179 -2.63 -14.94 -1.14
CA ALA A 179 -1.74 -15.69 -2.02
C ALA A 179 -0.75 -14.76 -2.76
N ALA A 180 -1.22 -13.62 -3.27
CA ALA A 180 -0.38 -12.63 -3.91
C ALA A 180 0.68 -12.08 -2.95
N LEU A 181 0.31 -11.80 -1.69
CA LEU A 181 1.24 -11.36 -0.65
C LEU A 181 2.32 -12.41 -0.36
N LEU A 182 2.01 -13.71 -0.46
CA LEU A 182 3.05 -14.74 -0.36
C LEU A 182 4.04 -14.64 -1.52
N VAL A 183 3.54 -14.55 -2.75
CA VAL A 183 4.39 -14.46 -3.95
C VAL A 183 5.25 -13.18 -3.91
N PHE A 184 4.65 -12.05 -3.56
CA PHE A 184 5.37 -10.79 -3.37
C PHE A 184 6.39 -10.89 -2.25
N GLY A 185 6.04 -11.48 -1.11
CA GLY A 185 6.95 -11.68 0.02
C GLY A 185 8.18 -12.49 -0.37
N VAL A 186 8.00 -13.63 -1.04
CA VAL A 186 9.10 -14.44 -1.58
C VAL A 186 9.95 -13.62 -2.56
N THR A 187 9.32 -12.91 -3.50
CA THR A 187 10.02 -12.11 -4.52
C THR A 187 10.87 -11.01 -3.87
N LEU A 188 10.37 -10.32 -2.85
CA LEU A 188 11.11 -9.28 -2.13
C LEU A 188 12.31 -9.83 -1.36
N ILE A 189 12.17 -11.02 -0.75
CA ILE A 189 13.29 -11.68 -0.08
C ILE A 189 14.38 -12.07 -1.09
N VAL A 190 13.98 -12.63 -2.24
CA VAL A 190 14.93 -12.95 -3.33
C VAL A 190 15.66 -11.69 -3.81
N ARG A 191 14.93 -10.59 -4.02
CA ARG A 191 15.53 -9.29 -4.39
C ARG A 191 16.47 -8.76 -3.33
N ALA A 192 16.15 -8.89 -2.05
CA ALA A 192 17.03 -8.50 -0.95
C ALA A 192 18.38 -9.27 -1.00
N ILE A 193 18.32 -10.58 -1.29
CA ILE A 193 19.51 -11.41 -1.42
C ILE A 193 20.33 -11.00 -2.66
N GLN A 194 19.67 -10.77 -3.81
CA GLN A 194 20.32 -10.37 -5.06
C GLN A 194 20.99 -8.99 -4.98
N PHE A 195 20.34 -8.00 -4.36
CA PHE A 195 20.93 -6.68 -4.12
C PHE A 195 22.19 -6.76 -3.26
N GLY A 196 22.27 -7.73 -2.35
CA GLY A 196 23.49 -7.99 -1.57
C GLY A 196 24.65 -8.61 -2.37
N LYS A 197 24.40 -9.18 -3.56
CA LYS A 197 25.41 -9.80 -4.42
C LYS A 197 25.93 -8.87 -5.52
N LEU A 198 25.12 -7.94 -6.00
CA LEU A 198 25.46 -7.03 -7.11
C LEU A 198 26.46 -5.92 -6.73
N VAL A 199 26.76 -5.74 -5.45
CA VAL A 199 27.65 -4.67 -4.96
C VAL A 199 28.89 -5.23 -4.23
N ARG A 200 29.26 -6.47 -4.53
CA ARG A 200 30.51 -7.07 -4.04
C ARG A 200 31.62 -6.93 -5.08
#